data_AF-A0A285UIL5-F1
#
_entry.id   AF-A0A285UIL5-F1
#
_cell.length_a   1.000
_cell.length_b   1.000
_cell.length_c   1.000
_cell.angle_alpha   90.00
_cell.angle_beta   90.00
_cell.angle_gamma   90.00
#
_symmetry.space_group_name_H-M   'P 1'
#
loop_
_entity.id
_entity.type
_entity.pdbx_description
1 polymer ?
#
loop_
_entity_poly.entity_id
_entity_poly.type
_entity_poly.pdbx_seq_one_letter_code
_entity_poly.pdbx_strand_id
1 'polypeptide(L)'
;MKEKLHNEKSRKRKYIFYSVIGIAILAVGVTLLSMNLLKTNEHVESGEIDQVADTQDSQQVEESQNFRMFDDRTVKITKYEMFHRTPAFYSLEEVEYFSLSDTIEKYALFHHLDKHGYEMDEARRDRMREWVRGTFEYDKKDPALNDYFNKMFHVLRITEEDYIEHYLLVNKEYELLENDMYDKRIGLDEDGGYYFMDAKMDYLELAGISQLQLMKLSERIPERLEPMDPQPELPYLAEDSYLQVTKNEEGDYIFTNPSYISMRLGEQYEELWTELEYRIVKDVLTRFSLERYKAAVASYENDDPQKVEAAKELGEILEILDRSVDKKFY
;
A
#
# COMPACT_ATOMS: atom_id res chain seq x y z
N MET A 1 18.19 -18.07 -42.10
CA MET A 1 17.14 -18.99 -41.57
C MET A 1 17.68 -20.02 -40.57
N LYS A 2 18.90 -20.56 -40.72
CA LYS A 2 19.53 -21.47 -39.74
C LYS A 2 19.90 -20.82 -38.39
N GLU A 3 20.17 -19.51 -38.37
CA GLU A 3 20.57 -18.76 -37.16
C GLU A 3 19.41 -18.52 -36.18
N LYS A 4 18.20 -18.23 -36.69
CA LYS A 4 16.99 -18.08 -35.86
C LYS A 4 16.61 -19.39 -35.12
N LEU A 5 16.78 -20.54 -35.77
CA LEU A 5 16.50 -21.86 -35.19
C LEU A 5 17.49 -22.28 -34.10
N HIS A 6 18.72 -21.74 -34.11
CA HIS A 6 19.71 -22.05 -33.06
C HIS A 6 19.45 -21.25 -31.79
N ASN A 7 19.03 -19.99 -31.92
CA ASN A 7 18.75 -19.09 -30.80
C ASN A 7 17.47 -19.51 -30.03
N GLU A 8 16.47 -20.03 -30.74
CA GLU A 8 15.21 -20.49 -30.14
C GLU A 8 15.37 -21.80 -29.33
N LYS A 9 16.25 -22.72 -29.79
CA LYS A 9 16.60 -23.94 -29.04
C LYS A 9 17.44 -23.65 -27.78
N SER A 10 18.24 -22.58 -27.81
CA SER A 10 19.02 -22.12 -26.63
C SER A 10 18.11 -21.53 -25.55
N ARG A 11 17.15 -20.67 -25.93
CA ARG A 11 16.16 -20.09 -25.00
C ARG A 11 15.27 -21.14 -24.32
N LYS A 12 14.78 -22.15 -25.06
CA LYS A 12 13.96 -23.23 -24.47
C LYS A 12 14.73 -24.11 -23.49
N ARG A 13 16.04 -24.33 -23.70
CA ARG A 13 16.88 -25.09 -22.75
C ARG A 13 17.17 -24.32 -21.47
N LYS A 14 17.32 -22.99 -21.55
CA LYS A 14 17.49 -22.14 -20.35
C LYS A 14 16.23 -22.13 -19.48
N TYR A 15 15.05 -21.99 -20.08
CA TYR A 15 13.77 -22.03 -19.34
C TYR A 15 13.54 -23.34 -18.58
N ILE A 16 13.86 -24.49 -19.20
CA ILE A 16 13.74 -25.81 -18.56
C ILE A 16 14.75 -25.95 -17.39
N PHE A 17 15.93 -25.34 -17.49
CA PHE A 17 16.93 -25.38 -16.42
C PHE A 17 16.51 -24.52 -15.20
N TYR A 18 15.96 -23.33 -15.43
CA TYR A 18 15.43 -22.48 -14.34
C TYR A 18 14.18 -23.06 -13.69
N SER A 19 13.29 -23.73 -14.45
CA SER A 19 12.12 -24.40 -13.86
C SER A 19 12.50 -25.59 -12.98
N VAL A 20 13.55 -26.34 -13.34
CA VAL A 20 14.01 -27.48 -12.52
C VAL A 20 14.73 -27.00 -11.26
N ILE A 21 15.47 -25.88 -11.31
CA ILE A 21 16.09 -25.27 -10.12
C ILE A 21 15.03 -24.66 -9.19
N GLY A 22 14.00 -23.99 -9.74
CA GLY A 22 12.89 -23.46 -8.95
C GLY A 22 12.09 -24.55 -8.22
N ILE A 23 11.89 -25.71 -8.85
CA ILE A 23 11.24 -26.87 -8.23
C ILE A 23 12.14 -27.52 -7.16
N ALA A 24 13.47 -27.56 -7.36
CA ALA A 24 14.40 -28.07 -6.36
C ALA A 24 14.48 -27.18 -5.11
N ILE A 25 14.40 -25.86 -5.25
CA ILE A 25 14.36 -24.90 -4.14
C ILE A 25 13.03 -25.03 -3.35
N LEU A 26 11.90 -25.20 -4.05
CA LEU A 26 10.61 -25.48 -3.41
C LEU A 26 10.61 -26.81 -2.63
N ALA A 27 11.23 -27.86 -3.15
CA ALA A 27 11.31 -29.16 -2.46
C ALA A 27 12.22 -29.14 -1.21
N VAL A 28 13.31 -28.37 -1.23
CA VAL A 28 14.19 -28.16 -0.06
C VAL A 28 13.52 -27.25 0.98
N GLY A 29 12.77 -26.23 0.55
CA GLY A 29 11.98 -25.38 1.45
C GLY A 29 10.88 -26.14 2.20
N VAL A 30 10.15 -27.03 1.50
CA VAL A 30 9.09 -27.85 2.10
C VAL A 30 9.63 -28.91 3.08
N THR A 31 10.83 -29.45 2.82
CA THR A 31 11.48 -30.42 3.73
C THR A 31 12.06 -29.76 5.00
N LEU A 32 12.53 -28.51 4.92
CA LEU A 32 12.96 -27.73 6.10
C LEU A 32 11.77 -27.25 6.96
N LEU A 33 10.66 -26.84 6.34
CA LEU A 33 9.41 -26.48 7.04
C LEU A 33 8.82 -27.66 7.83
N SER A 34 8.84 -28.86 7.25
CA SER A 34 8.31 -30.06 7.93
C SER A 34 9.22 -30.61 9.04
N MET A 35 10.51 -30.27 9.06
CA MET A 35 11.39 -30.59 10.19
C MET A 35 11.26 -29.58 11.36
N ASN A 36 10.89 -28.32 11.08
CA ASN A 36 10.67 -27.31 12.13
C ASN A 36 9.27 -27.39 12.77
N LEU A 37 8.23 -27.76 12.01
CA LEU A 37 6.87 -27.92 12.54
C LEU A 37 6.69 -29.08 13.52
N LEU A 38 7.66 -30.00 13.60
CA LEU A 38 7.66 -31.11 14.58
C LEU A 38 8.32 -30.77 15.92
N LYS A 39 8.84 -29.54 16.10
CA LYS A 39 9.62 -29.17 17.29
C LYS A 39 9.05 -28.07 18.19
N THR A 40 7.92 -27.46 17.84
CA THR A 40 7.42 -26.31 18.61
C THR A 40 5.92 -26.40 18.87
N ASN A 41 5.53 -27.43 19.62
CA ASN A 41 4.39 -27.29 20.53
C ASN A 41 4.94 -26.71 21.83
N GLU A 42 4.73 -25.42 22.07
CA GLU A 42 4.32 -24.85 23.37
C GLU A 42 4.40 -23.32 23.33
N HIS A 43 3.26 -22.72 23.69
CA HIS A 43 3.03 -21.36 24.17
C HIS A 43 3.32 -20.14 23.27
N VAL A 44 2.21 -19.66 22.71
CA VAL A 44 1.93 -18.24 22.43
C VAL A 44 1.72 -17.51 23.76
N GLU A 45 2.38 -16.37 23.93
CA GLU A 45 1.80 -15.24 24.66
C GLU A 45 2.08 -13.94 23.89
N SER A 46 1.01 -13.17 23.75
CA SER A 46 0.89 -11.91 23.05
C SER A 46 1.53 -10.77 23.84
N GLY A 47 2.38 -10.00 23.19
CA GLY A 47 2.78 -8.66 23.66
C GLY A 47 4.28 -8.48 23.77
N GLU A 48 4.95 -8.15 22.65
CA GLU A 48 6.23 -7.43 22.63
C GLU A 48 6.60 -7.10 21.17
N ILE A 49 6.14 -5.95 20.68
CA ILE A 49 6.76 -5.27 19.54
C ILE A 49 6.92 -3.79 19.93
N ASP A 50 7.58 -3.57 21.06
CA ASP A 50 8.06 -2.25 21.48
C ASP A 50 9.54 -2.27 21.92
N GLN A 51 10.25 -3.38 21.68
CA GLN A 51 11.68 -3.52 21.97
C GLN A 51 12.39 -4.38 20.92
N VAL A 52 12.62 -3.81 19.73
CA VAL A 52 13.75 -4.25 18.87
C VAL A 52 14.46 -3.00 18.35
N ALA A 53 14.88 -2.17 19.29
CA ALA A 53 15.89 -1.15 19.09
C ALA A 53 16.86 -1.26 20.26
N ASP A 54 17.57 -2.39 20.38
CA ASP A 54 18.85 -2.39 21.07
C ASP A 54 19.73 -3.58 20.68
N THR A 55 20.91 -3.22 20.18
CA THR A 55 22.17 -3.99 20.10
C THR A 55 22.19 -5.32 19.33
N GLN A 56 22.80 -5.28 18.14
CA GLN A 56 23.84 -6.24 17.78
C GLN A 56 24.86 -5.66 16.79
N ASP A 57 26.10 -5.58 17.28
CA ASP A 57 27.41 -5.35 16.64
C ASP A 57 27.46 -4.71 15.25
N SER A 58 27.75 -3.41 15.26
CA SER A 58 28.33 -2.68 14.14
C SER A 58 29.77 -3.14 13.89
N GLN A 59 29.96 -4.20 13.10
CA GLN A 59 31.19 -4.33 12.34
C GLN A 59 31.15 -3.27 11.23
N GLN A 60 31.95 -2.21 11.44
CA GLN A 60 32.21 -1.13 10.50
C GLN A 60 32.50 -1.69 9.09
N VAL A 61 31.57 -1.49 8.17
CA VAL A 61 31.90 -1.37 6.75
C VAL A 61 32.33 0.09 6.57
N GLU A 62 33.65 0.28 6.56
CA GLU A 62 34.35 1.57 6.52
C GLU A 62 34.30 2.22 5.11
N GLU A 63 33.14 2.17 4.45
CA GLU A 63 32.88 2.80 3.13
C GLU A 63 31.48 3.47 3.01
N SER A 64 30.75 3.76 4.10
CA SER A 64 29.47 4.49 4.01
C SER A 64 29.67 6.02 4.04
N GLN A 65 30.21 6.61 2.99
CA GLN A 65 30.11 8.07 2.80
C GLN A 65 28.76 8.38 2.11
N ASN A 66 27.83 9.01 2.86
CA ASN A 66 26.56 9.62 2.41
C ASN A 66 25.41 8.69 1.93
N PHE A 67 25.05 7.67 2.70
CA PHE A 67 23.77 6.96 2.48
C PHE A 67 22.59 7.68 3.17
N ARG A 68 21.47 7.89 2.46
CA ARG A 68 20.24 8.48 3.02
C ARG A 68 19.34 7.40 3.63
N MET A 69 19.38 7.27 4.94
CA MET A 69 18.43 6.46 5.71
C MET A 69 17.10 7.20 5.88
N PHE A 70 15.98 6.47 5.81
CA PHE A 70 14.67 7.06 6.12
C PHE A 70 14.51 7.31 7.62
N ASP A 71 13.75 8.34 7.95
CA ASP A 71 13.37 8.65 9.34
C ASP A 71 12.11 7.86 9.75
N ASP A 72 12.04 7.39 10.99
CA ASP A 72 10.86 6.71 11.55
C ASP A 72 9.56 7.51 11.40
N ARG A 73 9.65 8.85 11.39
CA ARG A 73 8.51 9.73 11.12
C ARG A 73 7.91 9.48 9.74
N THR A 74 8.74 9.22 8.72
CA THR A 74 8.29 8.87 7.37
C THR A 74 7.35 7.68 7.42
N VAL A 75 7.80 6.59 8.07
CA VAL A 75 7.01 5.36 8.17
C VAL A 75 5.73 5.59 8.97
N LYS A 76 5.79 6.30 10.11
CA LYS A 76 4.61 6.61 10.94
C LYS A 76 3.56 7.42 10.20
N ILE A 77 3.99 8.43 9.44
CA ILE A 77 3.07 9.26 8.65
C ILE A 77 2.49 8.42 7.50
N THR A 78 3.33 7.68 6.76
CA THR A 78 2.88 6.80 5.67
C THR A 78 1.86 5.78 6.18
N LYS A 79 2.05 5.19 7.37
CA LYS A 79 1.05 4.32 8.00
C LYS A 79 -0.30 5.01 8.20
N TYR A 80 -0.28 6.20 8.80
CA TYR A 80 -1.51 6.94 9.10
C TYR A 80 -2.26 7.35 7.83
N GLU A 81 -1.54 7.86 6.84
CA GLU A 81 -2.07 8.22 5.52
C GLU A 81 -2.61 7.00 4.78
N MET A 82 -1.83 5.92 4.73
CA MET A 82 -2.24 4.68 4.11
C MET A 82 -3.46 4.06 4.81
N PHE A 83 -3.59 4.17 6.14
CA PHE A 83 -4.77 3.64 6.82
C PHE A 83 -6.02 4.50 6.54
N HIS A 84 -5.89 5.83 6.59
CA HIS A 84 -7.05 6.72 6.58
C HIS A 84 -7.44 7.27 5.20
N ARG A 85 -6.47 7.51 4.32
CA ARG A 85 -6.64 8.23 3.04
C ARG A 85 -6.44 7.36 1.81
N THR A 86 -6.02 6.10 1.95
CA THR A 86 -6.03 5.17 0.82
C THR A 86 -7.46 4.71 0.48
N PRO A 87 -7.83 4.58 -0.81
CA PRO A 87 -9.09 3.96 -1.21
C PRO A 87 -9.06 2.43 -1.10
N ALA A 88 -7.90 1.83 -0.84
CA ALA A 88 -7.71 0.39 -0.71
C ALA A 88 -8.02 -0.18 0.68
N PHE A 89 -8.59 0.61 1.62
CA PHE A 89 -9.13 0.13 2.91
C PHE A 89 -8.30 -0.94 3.66
N TYR A 90 -6.97 -0.85 3.63
CA TYR A 90 -6.07 -1.85 4.22
C TYR A 90 -6.30 -2.08 5.71
N SER A 91 -6.27 -3.34 6.17
CA SER A 91 -6.18 -3.70 7.58
C SER A 91 -4.94 -3.09 8.26
N LEU A 92 -4.91 -3.10 9.60
CA LEU A 92 -3.77 -2.58 10.35
C LEU A 92 -2.47 -3.34 10.00
N GLU A 93 -2.55 -4.66 9.88
CA GLU A 93 -1.44 -5.54 9.54
C GLU A 93 -0.94 -5.30 8.11
N GLU A 94 -1.84 -5.08 7.16
CA GLU A 94 -1.47 -4.66 5.80
C GLU A 94 -0.76 -3.30 5.80
N VAL A 95 -1.29 -2.31 6.53
CA VAL A 95 -0.67 -0.99 6.64
C VAL A 95 0.73 -1.09 7.25
N GLU A 96 0.93 -1.93 8.26
CA GLU A 96 2.24 -2.16 8.88
C GLU A 96 3.28 -2.64 7.87
N TYR A 97 2.92 -3.61 7.03
CA TYR A 97 3.81 -4.14 5.99
C TYR A 97 4.00 -3.16 4.82
N PHE A 98 2.89 -2.68 4.23
CA PHE A 98 2.93 -1.90 3.00
C PHE A 98 3.56 -0.53 3.21
N SER A 99 3.32 0.15 4.33
CA SER A 99 3.93 1.46 4.61
C SER A 99 5.46 1.40 4.71
N LEU A 100 6.00 0.36 5.35
CA LEU A 100 7.44 0.14 5.46
C LEU A 100 8.01 -0.25 4.10
N SER A 101 7.35 -1.16 3.38
CA SER A 101 7.79 -1.57 2.05
C SER A 101 7.83 -0.39 1.06
N ASP A 102 6.79 0.44 1.05
CA ASP A 102 6.69 1.65 0.22
C ASP A 102 7.75 2.71 0.60
N THR A 103 8.01 2.89 1.90
CA THR A 103 9.09 3.78 2.36
C THR A 103 10.46 3.26 1.89
N ILE A 104 10.73 1.96 2.03
CA ILE A 104 11.97 1.34 1.57
C ILE A 104 12.13 1.50 0.06
N GLU A 105 11.06 1.28 -0.72
CA GLU A 105 11.09 1.42 -2.18
C GLU A 105 11.48 2.83 -2.62
N LYS A 106 10.91 3.85 -1.96
CA LYS A 106 11.25 5.25 -2.24
C LYS A 106 12.72 5.56 -2.01
N TYR A 107 13.23 5.17 -0.86
CA TYR A 107 14.62 5.43 -0.51
C TYR A 107 15.61 4.53 -1.25
N ALA A 108 15.18 3.33 -1.67
CA ALA A 108 15.95 2.48 -2.57
C ALA A 108 16.13 3.14 -3.93
N LEU A 109 15.10 3.79 -4.48
CA LEU A 109 15.24 4.59 -5.70
C LEU A 109 16.21 5.77 -5.49
N PHE A 110 16.11 6.49 -4.36
CA PHE A 110 17.02 7.61 -4.08
C PHE A 110 18.48 7.15 -4.05
N HIS A 111 18.74 6.04 -3.36
CA HIS A 111 20.06 5.45 -3.28
C HIS A 111 20.55 4.93 -4.64
N HIS A 112 19.68 4.27 -5.40
CA HIS A 112 20.01 3.78 -6.74
C HIS A 112 20.49 4.91 -7.66
N LEU A 113 19.75 6.02 -7.68
CA LEU A 113 20.12 7.16 -8.53
C LEU A 113 21.41 7.85 -8.07
N ASP A 114 21.61 7.98 -6.75
CA ASP A 114 22.84 8.51 -6.18
C ASP A 114 24.07 7.66 -6.57
N LYS A 115 23.97 6.32 -6.47
CA LYS A 115 24.99 5.37 -6.94
C LYS A 115 25.31 5.53 -8.43
N HIS A 116 24.36 6.01 -9.22
CA HIS A 116 24.51 6.33 -10.63
C HIS A 116 24.89 7.79 -10.91
N GLY A 117 25.33 8.52 -9.88
CA GLY A 117 25.83 9.90 -9.97
C GLY A 117 24.74 10.92 -10.25
N TYR A 118 23.49 10.62 -9.90
CA TYR A 118 22.37 11.52 -10.07
C TYR A 118 21.76 11.88 -8.72
N GLU A 119 22.03 13.10 -8.30
CA GLU A 119 21.38 13.75 -7.18
C GLU A 119 20.52 14.91 -7.68
N MET A 120 19.40 15.14 -7.01
CA MET A 120 18.60 16.33 -7.24
C MET A 120 19.31 17.55 -6.66
N ASP A 121 19.47 18.60 -7.47
CA ASP A 121 20.09 19.84 -7.01
C ASP A 121 19.25 20.55 -5.93
N GLU A 122 19.92 21.18 -4.97
CA GLU A 122 19.28 21.82 -3.81
C GLU A 122 18.28 22.92 -4.23
N ALA A 123 18.56 23.65 -5.32
CA ALA A 123 17.64 24.68 -5.80
C ALA A 123 16.33 24.07 -6.33
N ARG A 124 16.38 22.89 -6.95
CA ARG A 124 15.19 22.13 -7.36
C ARG A 124 14.44 21.59 -6.14
N ARG A 125 15.17 21.09 -5.13
CA ARG A 125 14.58 20.64 -3.87
C ARG A 125 13.88 21.77 -3.11
N ASP A 126 14.47 22.97 -3.07
CA ASP A 126 13.87 24.15 -2.45
C ASP A 126 12.59 24.58 -3.17
N ARG A 127 12.59 24.64 -4.52
CA ARG A 127 11.37 24.92 -5.30
C ARG A 127 10.27 23.89 -5.04
N MET A 128 10.65 22.62 -4.91
CA MET A 128 9.72 21.55 -4.59
C MET A 128 9.14 21.73 -3.18
N ARG A 129 9.97 22.09 -2.19
CA ARG A 129 9.52 22.42 -0.83
C ARG A 129 8.51 23.56 -0.82
N GLU A 130 8.75 24.63 -1.57
CA GLU A 130 7.79 25.73 -1.73
C GLU A 130 6.49 25.28 -2.39
N TRP A 131 6.58 24.43 -3.42
CA TRP A 131 5.42 23.89 -4.11
C TRP A 131 4.57 23.00 -3.21
N VAL A 132 5.17 22.05 -2.48
CA VAL A 132 4.41 21.17 -1.56
C VAL A 132 3.78 21.96 -0.41
N ARG A 133 4.46 23.00 0.11
CA ARG A 133 3.87 23.93 1.09
C ARG A 133 2.65 24.64 0.52
N GLY A 134 2.75 25.15 -0.71
CA GLY A 134 1.65 25.83 -1.38
C GLY A 134 0.42 24.93 -1.58
N THR A 135 0.63 23.68 -2.01
CA THR A 135 -0.44 22.67 -2.13
C THR A 135 -1.03 22.33 -0.77
N PHE A 136 -0.20 22.11 0.24
CA PHE A 136 -0.65 21.79 1.59
C PHE A 136 -1.49 22.92 2.23
N GLU A 137 -1.08 24.19 2.05
CA GLU A 137 -1.86 25.35 2.49
C GLU A 137 -3.15 25.54 1.70
N TYR A 138 -3.22 25.07 0.45
CA TYR A 138 -4.46 25.00 -0.30
C TYR A 138 -5.39 23.93 0.28
N ASP A 139 -4.88 22.73 0.57
CA ASP A 139 -5.66 21.62 1.12
C ASP A 139 -6.25 21.97 2.50
N LYS A 140 -5.51 22.70 3.33
CA LYS A 140 -5.99 23.21 4.64
C LYS A 140 -7.16 24.20 4.56
N LYS A 141 -7.50 24.70 3.37
CA LYS A 141 -8.72 25.54 3.21
C LYS A 141 -9.98 24.70 3.25
N ASP A 142 -9.89 23.41 2.97
CA ASP A 142 -10.99 22.48 3.19
C ASP A 142 -11.10 22.17 4.70
N PRO A 143 -12.24 22.46 5.35
CA PRO A 143 -12.39 22.23 6.79
C PRO A 143 -12.19 20.77 7.21
N ALA A 144 -12.62 19.81 6.38
CA ALA A 144 -12.50 18.40 6.71
C ALA A 144 -11.03 17.95 6.62
N LEU A 145 -10.29 18.37 5.60
CA LEU A 145 -8.86 18.09 5.50
C LEU A 145 -8.07 18.77 6.60
N ASN A 146 -8.40 20.01 6.95
CA ASN A 146 -7.75 20.71 8.06
C ASN A 146 -7.97 19.97 9.40
N ASP A 147 -9.20 19.51 9.68
CA ASP A 147 -9.49 18.70 10.86
C ASP A 147 -8.74 17.36 10.85
N TYR A 148 -8.61 16.73 9.67
CA TYR A 148 -7.81 15.53 9.49
C TYR A 148 -6.33 15.76 9.84
N PHE A 149 -5.73 16.82 9.29
CA PHE A 149 -4.32 17.15 9.57
C PHE A 149 -4.12 17.47 11.05
N ASN A 150 -4.99 18.26 11.66
CA ASN A 150 -4.93 18.55 13.10
C ASN A 150 -5.01 17.28 13.96
N LYS A 151 -5.88 16.33 13.59
CA LYS A 151 -5.98 15.02 14.25
C LYS A 151 -4.70 14.21 14.07
N MET A 152 -4.17 14.11 12.85
CA MET A 152 -2.93 13.39 12.55
C MET A 152 -1.75 13.96 13.35
N PHE A 153 -1.57 15.27 13.34
CA PHE A 153 -0.49 15.95 14.07
C PHE A 153 -0.57 15.67 15.57
N HIS A 154 -1.79 15.68 16.12
CA HIS A 154 -2.02 15.33 17.52
C HIS A 154 -1.71 13.86 17.82
N VAL A 155 -2.25 12.92 17.03
CA VAL A 155 -2.12 11.47 17.24
C VAL A 155 -0.67 11.03 17.08
N LEU A 156 0.01 11.48 16.02
CA LEU A 156 1.39 11.10 15.73
C LEU A 156 2.41 11.92 16.53
N ARG A 157 1.97 12.99 17.23
CA ARG A 157 2.82 13.96 17.93
C ARG A 157 3.90 14.56 17.02
N ILE A 158 3.49 14.94 15.82
CA ILE A 158 4.35 15.57 14.82
C ILE A 158 3.90 17.00 14.57
N THR A 159 4.79 17.79 13.99
CA THR A 159 4.49 19.13 13.50
C THR A 159 4.03 19.09 12.04
N GLU A 160 3.48 20.20 11.59
CA GLU A 160 3.23 20.44 10.16
C GLU A 160 4.50 20.31 9.32
N GLU A 161 5.62 20.82 9.84
CA GLU A 161 6.92 20.74 9.16
C GLU A 161 7.37 19.29 9.00
N ASP A 162 7.16 18.45 10.01
CA ASP A 162 7.47 17.03 9.92
C ASP A 162 6.66 16.35 8.81
N TYR A 163 5.38 16.67 8.67
CA TYR A 163 4.53 16.14 7.61
C TYR A 163 5.01 16.57 6.22
N ILE A 164 5.40 17.83 6.08
CA ILE A 164 5.91 18.37 4.83
C ILE A 164 7.23 17.70 4.44
N GLU A 165 8.22 17.66 5.35
CA GLU A 165 9.56 17.16 5.04
C GLU A 165 9.62 15.63 4.92
N HIS A 166 8.90 14.91 5.78
CA HIS A 166 9.00 13.44 5.86
C HIS A 166 7.96 12.69 5.04
N TYR A 167 6.90 13.34 4.55
CA TYR A 167 5.88 12.67 3.74
C TYR A 167 5.66 13.37 2.39
N LEU A 168 5.22 14.63 2.38
CA LEU A 168 4.91 15.32 1.13
C LEU A 168 6.13 15.48 0.23
N LEU A 169 7.26 15.93 0.80
CA LEU A 169 8.50 16.15 0.06
C LEU A 169 9.12 14.83 -0.42
N VAL A 170 9.12 13.79 0.42
CA VAL A 170 9.61 12.45 0.07
C VAL A 170 8.81 11.86 -1.09
N ASN A 171 7.48 11.93 -1.02
CA ASN A 171 6.61 11.43 -2.10
C ASN A 171 6.83 12.21 -3.41
N LYS A 172 6.97 13.54 -3.32
CA LYS A 172 7.19 14.35 -4.52
C LYS A 172 8.57 14.15 -5.13
N GLU A 173 9.59 13.98 -4.29
CA GLU A 173 10.95 13.64 -4.70
C GLU A 173 10.97 12.30 -5.43
N TYR A 174 10.29 11.27 -4.90
CA TYR A 174 10.14 9.97 -5.55
C TYR A 174 9.53 10.08 -6.95
N GLU A 175 8.36 10.74 -7.08
CA GLU A 175 7.69 10.92 -8.37
C GLU A 175 8.62 11.61 -9.40
N LEU A 176 9.35 12.66 -8.99
CA LEU A 176 10.22 13.39 -9.90
C LEU A 176 11.47 12.59 -10.29
N LEU A 177 12.05 11.87 -9.33
CA LEU A 177 13.24 11.07 -9.54
C LEU A 177 12.94 9.83 -10.39
N GLU A 178 11.77 9.21 -10.21
CA GLU A 178 11.30 8.12 -11.07
C GLU A 178 11.15 8.58 -12.52
N ASN A 179 10.52 9.74 -12.74
CA ASN A 179 10.42 10.34 -14.07
C ASN A 179 11.80 10.66 -14.66
N ASP A 180 12.70 11.28 -13.88
CA ASP A 180 14.07 11.58 -14.32
C ASP A 180 14.86 10.32 -14.67
N MET A 181 14.71 9.24 -13.90
CA MET A 181 15.34 7.94 -14.16
C MET A 181 15.02 7.45 -15.56
N TYR A 182 13.73 7.45 -15.93
CA TYR A 182 13.28 7.01 -17.25
C TYR A 182 13.63 7.99 -18.37
N ASP A 183 13.40 9.28 -18.17
CA ASP A 183 13.63 10.32 -19.18
C ASP A 183 15.12 10.47 -19.54
N LYS A 184 15.99 10.36 -18.54
CA LYS A 184 17.45 10.52 -18.69
C LYS A 184 18.19 9.20 -18.78
N ARG A 185 17.47 8.07 -18.68
CA ARG A 185 18.00 6.70 -18.70
C ARG A 185 19.10 6.47 -17.65
N ILE A 186 18.90 6.97 -16.44
CA ILE A 186 19.86 6.86 -15.34
C ILE A 186 19.66 5.52 -14.65
N GLY A 187 20.74 4.73 -14.47
CA GLY A 187 20.66 3.47 -13.74
C GLY A 187 19.72 2.42 -14.35
N LEU A 188 19.38 2.54 -15.63
CA LEU A 188 18.61 1.56 -16.38
C LEU A 188 19.54 0.59 -17.12
N ASP A 189 19.04 -0.63 -17.39
CA ASP A 189 19.75 -1.58 -18.24
C ASP A 189 19.71 -1.20 -19.74
N GLU A 190 20.32 -2.04 -20.58
CA GLU A 190 20.37 -1.83 -22.03
C GLU A 190 18.98 -1.77 -22.69
N ASP A 191 18.00 -2.50 -22.12
CA ASP A 191 16.62 -2.55 -22.58
C ASP A 191 15.76 -1.41 -21.97
N GLY A 192 16.32 -0.60 -21.08
CA GLY A 192 15.60 0.45 -20.35
C GLY A 192 14.83 -0.05 -19.12
N GLY A 193 15.15 -1.25 -18.65
CA GLY A 193 14.58 -1.86 -17.45
C GLY A 193 15.21 -1.32 -16.16
N TYR A 194 14.36 -1.15 -15.15
CA TYR A 194 14.76 -0.88 -13.76
C TYR A 194 14.46 -2.12 -12.91
N TYR A 195 15.50 -2.76 -12.38
CA TYR A 195 15.36 -3.93 -11.50
C TYR A 195 15.16 -3.48 -10.05
N PHE A 196 13.94 -3.04 -9.74
CA PHE A 196 13.60 -2.49 -8.42
C PHE A 196 13.93 -3.42 -7.24
N MET A 197 13.87 -4.75 -7.44
CA MET A 197 14.21 -5.72 -6.39
C MET A 197 15.69 -5.67 -6.02
N ASP A 198 16.58 -5.46 -6.99
CA ASP A 198 18.02 -5.38 -6.72
C ASP A 198 18.33 -4.08 -5.97
N ALA A 199 17.77 -2.95 -6.40
CA ALA A 199 17.89 -1.66 -5.70
C ALA A 199 17.35 -1.72 -4.26
N LYS A 200 16.20 -2.40 -4.07
CA LYS A 200 15.62 -2.62 -2.74
C LYS A 200 16.52 -3.47 -1.86
N MET A 201 17.13 -4.52 -2.41
CA MET A 201 18.02 -5.39 -1.66
C MET A 201 19.31 -4.68 -1.23
N ASP A 202 19.93 -3.91 -2.14
CA ASP A 202 21.08 -3.06 -1.84
C ASP A 202 20.74 -2.08 -0.69
N TYR A 203 19.55 -1.45 -0.76
CA TYR A 203 19.10 -0.51 0.27
C TYR A 203 18.88 -1.18 1.63
N LEU A 204 18.23 -2.35 1.65
CA LEU A 204 17.93 -3.09 2.88
C LEU A 204 19.20 -3.48 3.64
N GLU A 205 20.23 -3.92 2.91
CA GLU A 205 21.54 -4.25 3.49
C GLU A 205 22.16 -3.03 4.17
N LEU A 206 22.16 -1.88 3.52
CA LEU A 206 22.69 -0.63 4.06
C LEU A 206 21.88 -0.09 5.25
N ALA A 207 20.55 -0.22 5.19
CA ALA A 207 19.65 0.22 6.25
C ALA A 207 19.67 -0.72 7.47
N GLY A 208 20.35 -1.87 7.40
CA GLY A 208 20.34 -2.88 8.46
C GLY A 208 18.98 -3.54 8.67
N ILE A 209 18.11 -3.51 7.66
CA ILE A 209 16.77 -4.10 7.71
C ILE A 209 16.85 -5.49 7.08
N SER A 210 16.64 -6.52 7.90
CA SER A 210 16.64 -7.89 7.41
C SER A 210 15.39 -8.20 6.58
N GLN A 211 15.54 -9.03 5.54
CA GLN A 211 14.37 -9.60 4.84
C GLN A 211 13.41 -10.31 5.79
N LEU A 212 13.94 -10.94 6.85
CA LEU A 212 13.14 -11.64 7.86
C LEU A 212 12.17 -10.69 8.59
N GLN A 213 12.53 -9.43 8.82
CA GLN A 213 11.62 -8.44 9.40
C GLN A 213 10.43 -8.17 8.47
N LEU A 214 10.67 -7.99 7.17
CA LEU A 214 9.59 -7.81 6.18
C LEU A 214 8.73 -9.06 6.05
N MET A 215 9.34 -10.25 6.03
CA MET A 215 8.61 -11.52 5.98
C MET A 215 7.69 -11.69 7.19
N LYS A 216 8.19 -11.44 8.41
CA LYS A 216 7.38 -11.50 9.63
C LYS A 216 6.19 -10.53 9.61
N LEU A 217 6.35 -9.34 9.02
CA LEU A 217 5.24 -8.42 8.84
C LEU A 217 4.22 -8.95 7.82
N SER A 218 4.70 -9.52 6.70
CA SER A 218 3.82 -10.11 5.68
C SER A 218 3.05 -11.34 6.19
N GLU A 219 3.64 -12.15 7.06
CA GLU A 219 2.99 -13.33 7.68
C GLU A 219 1.85 -12.96 8.63
N ARG A 220 1.80 -11.71 9.10
CA ARG A 220 0.73 -11.19 9.95
C ARG A 220 -0.46 -10.68 9.15
N ILE A 221 -0.33 -10.51 7.83
CA ILE A 221 -1.43 -10.07 6.97
C ILE A 221 -2.51 -11.17 7.02
N PRO A 222 -3.76 -10.83 7.35
CA PRO A 222 -4.83 -11.82 7.44
C PRO A 222 -5.02 -12.60 6.15
N GLU A 223 -5.38 -13.87 6.27
CA GLU A 223 -5.76 -14.68 5.13
C GLU A 223 -7.01 -14.09 4.45
N ARG A 224 -7.11 -14.31 3.13
CA ARG A 224 -8.28 -13.89 2.37
C ARG A 224 -9.50 -14.65 2.85
N LEU A 225 -10.60 -13.93 3.08
CA LEU A 225 -11.86 -14.55 3.45
C LEU A 225 -12.49 -15.25 2.25
N GLU A 226 -13.04 -16.43 2.49
CA GLU A 226 -13.82 -17.14 1.49
C GLU A 226 -15.25 -16.59 1.42
N PRO A 227 -15.81 -16.41 0.22
CA PRO A 227 -17.19 -15.98 0.04
C PRO A 227 -18.17 -17.06 0.48
N MET A 228 -19.35 -16.65 0.94
CA MET A 228 -20.45 -17.59 1.17
C MET A 228 -20.92 -18.23 -0.15
N ASP A 229 -21.30 -19.51 -0.11
CA ASP A 229 -21.90 -20.23 -1.24
C ASP A 229 -23.19 -20.96 -0.80
N PRO A 230 -24.37 -20.58 -1.33
CA PRO A 230 -24.61 -19.50 -2.31
C PRO A 230 -24.43 -18.10 -1.70
N GLN A 231 -24.16 -17.10 -2.54
CA GLN A 231 -24.25 -15.69 -2.13
C GLN A 231 -25.69 -15.36 -1.71
N PRO A 232 -25.89 -14.62 -0.62
CA PRO A 232 -27.23 -14.23 -0.18
C PRO A 232 -27.89 -13.29 -1.19
N GLU A 233 -29.23 -13.21 -1.17
CA GLU A 233 -29.95 -12.17 -1.89
C GLU A 233 -29.68 -10.81 -1.23
N LEU A 234 -28.85 -9.99 -1.90
CA LEU A 234 -28.46 -8.65 -1.47
C LEU A 234 -29.17 -7.60 -2.32
N PRO A 235 -29.34 -6.36 -1.82
CA PRO A 235 -29.99 -5.28 -2.56
C PRO A 235 -29.15 -4.76 -3.74
N TYR A 236 -27.94 -5.27 -3.95
CA TYR A 236 -27.05 -4.94 -5.04
C TYR A 236 -26.60 -6.19 -5.80
N LEU A 237 -26.14 -6.02 -7.04
CA LEU A 237 -25.69 -7.13 -7.88
C LEU A 237 -24.41 -7.78 -7.32
N ALA A 238 -24.55 -8.94 -6.68
CA ALA A 238 -23.46 -9.72 -6.11
C ALA A 238 -22.66 -10.54 -7.14
N GLU A 239 -22.91 -10.36 -8.45
CA GLU A 239 -22.16 -11.02 -9.52
C GLU A 239 -20.73 -10.47 -9.67
N ASP A 240 -20.43 -9.31 -9.09
CA ASP A 240 -19.07 -8.78 -9.03
C ASP A 240 -18.27 -9.47 -7.90
N SER A 241 -17.14 -10.08 -8.28
CA SER A 241 -16.17 -10.66 -7.36
C SER A 241 -15.68 -9.73 -6.25
N TYR A 242 -15.81 -8.40 -6.43
CA TYR A 242 -15.40 -7.40 -5.44
C TYR A 242 -16.48 -7.11 -4.37
N LEU A 243 -17.74 -7.50 -4.59
CA LEU A 243 -18.85 -7.26 -3.65
C LEU A 243 -19.31 -8.53 -2.95
N GLN A 244 -18.54 -9.60 -3.05
CA GLN A 244 -18.85 -10.86 -2.40
C GLN A 244 -18.78 -10.72 -0.89
N VAL A 245 -19.75 -11.33 -0.21
CA VAL A 245 -19.86 -11.25 1.24
C VAL A 245 -19.61 -12.58 1.92
N THR A 246 -19.21 -12.47 3.18
CA THR A 246 -19.26 -13.53 4.18
C THR A 246 -19.84 -12.99 5.49
N LYS A 247 -19.83 -13.79 6.56
CA LYS A 247 -20.27 -13.35 7.89
C LYS A 247 -19.09 -13.22 8.85
N ASN A 248 -19.11 -12.16 9.66
CA ASN A 248 -18.22 -12.03 10.83
C ASN A 248 -18.71 -12.91 12.01
N GLU A 249 -17.97 -12.92 13.12
CA GLU A 249 -18.35 -13.65 14.35
C GLU A 249 -19.73 -13.30 14.90
N GLU A 250 -20.15 -12.05 14.74
CA GLU A 250 -21.45 -11.55 15.19
C GLU A 250 -22.60 -11.92 14.23
N GLY A 251 -22.27 -12.49 13.07
CA GLY A 251 -23.23 -12.92 12.06
C GLY A 251 -23.62 -11.84 11.05
N ASP A 252 -22.99 -10.67 11.07
CA ASP A 252 -23.22 -9.58 10.13
C ASP A 252 -22.47 -9.82 8.82
N TYR A 253 -23.05 -9.33 7.72
CA TYR A 253 -22.39 -9.36 6.42
C TYR A 253 -21.22 -8.38 6.36
N ILE A 254 -20.10 -8.90 5.85
CA ILE A 254 -18.85 -8.18 5.56
C ILE A 254 -18.37 -8.59 4.17
N PHE A 255 -17.63 -7.70 3.50
CA PHE A 255 -16.96 -8.02 2.26
C PHE A 255 -15.77 -8.95 2.51
N THR A 256 -15.58 -9.92 1.62
CA THR A 256 -14.42 -10.82 1.68
C THR A 256 -13.12 -10.11 1.30
N ASN A 257 -13.23 -8.98 0.59
CA ASN A 257 -12.09 -8.20 0.14
C ASN A 257 -12.43 -6.69 0.10
N PRO A 258 -12.38 -5.98 1.25
CA PRO A 258 -12.73 -4.56 1.31
C PRO A 258 -11.75 -3.68 0.51
N SER A 259 -10.54 -4.18 0.26
CA SER A 259 -9.45 -3.42 -0.34
C SER A 259 -9.61 -3.13 -1.83
N TYR A 260 -10.53 -3.82 -2.51
CA TYR A 260 -10.74 -3.74 -3.95
C TYR A 260 -12.17 -3.33 -4.31
N ILE A 261 -12.87 -2.67 -3.41
CA ILE A 261 -14.19 -2.09 -3.70
C ILE A 261 -13.98 -0.85 -4.58
N SER A 262 -13.61 -1.10 -5.84
CA SER A 262 -13.84 -0.15 -6.90
C SER A 262 -15.34 -0.23 -7.17
N MET A 263 -16.11 0.79 -6.80
CA MET A 263 -17.56 0.84 -7.03
C MET A 263 -17.87 1.07 -8.51
N ARG A 264 -17.35 0.19 -9.37
CA ARG A 264 -17.85 0.01 -10.73
C ARG A 264 -19.09 -0.86 -10.66
N LEU A 265 -20.08 -0.41 -9.87
CA LEU A 265 -21.28 -1.17 -9.54
C LEU A 265 -22.19 -1.41 -10.78
N GLY A 266 -21.77 -1.05 -11.99
CA GLY A 266 -22.57 -0.98 -13.20
C GLY A 266 -22.89 0.47 -13.56
N GLU A 267 -23.29 0.69 -14.82
CA GLU A 267 -23.51 2.03 -15.40
C GLU A 267 -24.47 2.90 -14.56
N GLN A 268 -25.49 2.27 -13.96
CA GLN A 268 -26.50 2.95 -13.13
C GLN A 268 -25.96 3.60 -11.85
N TYR A 269 -24.83 3.14 -11.32
CA TYR A 269 -24.21 3.74 -10.13
C TYR A 269 -23.08 4.70 -10.47
N GLU A 270 -22.50 4.61 -11.67
CA GLU A 270 -21.35 5.43 -12.07
C GLU A 270 -21.69 6.93 -12.06
N GLU A 271 -22.90 7.29 -12.51
CA GLU A 271 -23.38 8.68 -12.44
C GLU A 271 -23.54 9.18 -11.01
N LEU A 272 -24.18 8.39 -10.14
CA LEU A 272 -24.38 8.72 -8.74
C LEU A 272 -23.03 8.82 -8.02
N TRP A 273 -22.14 7.86 -8.28
CA TRP A 273 -20.80 7.82 -7.72
C TRP A 273 -20.01 9.09 -8.06
N THR A 274 -19.99 9.45 -9.34
CA THR A 274 -19.34 10.66 -9.85
C THR A 274 -19.96 11.92 -9.22
N GLU A 275 -21.28 11.97 -9.08
CA GLU A 275 -21.95 13.09 -8.41
C GLU A 275 -21.55 13.22 -6.94
N LEU A 276 -21.53 12.11 -6.20
CA LEU A 276 -21.11 12.09 -4.81
C LEU A 276 -19.64 12.50 -4.67
N GLU A 277 -18.73 11.89 -5.42
CA GLU A 277 -17.29 12.14 -5.35
C GLU A 277 -16.93 13.58 -5.73
N TYR A 278 -17.47 14.12 -6.83
CA TYR A 278 -17.00 15.40 -7.37
C TYR A 278 -17.85 16.62 -6.98
N ARG A 279 -19.12 16.43 -6.59
CA ARG A 279 -20.04 17.55 -6.33
C ARG A 279 -20.46 17.66 -4.88
N ILE A 280 -20.75 16.53 -4.23
CA ILE A 280 -21.34 16.50 -2.88
C ILE A 280 -20.23 16.34 -1.83
N VAL A 281 -19.54 15.21 -1.84
CA VAL A 281 -18.47 14.88 -0.87
C VAL A 281 -17.16 15.58 -1.23
N LYS A 282 -16.87 15.75 -2.54
CA LYS A 282 -15.66 16.41 -3.06
C LYS A 282 -14.36 15.74 -2.61
N ASP A 283 -14.39 14.43 -2.44
CA ASP A 283 -13.27 13.61 -1.97
C ASP A 283 -13.48 12.17 -2.42
N VAL A 284 -12.41 11.42 -2.60
CA VAL A 284 -12.47 9.98 -2.94
C VAL A 284 -12.93 9.18 -1.73
N LEU A 285 -13.62 8.06 -1.92
CA LEU A 285 -13.99 7.15 -0.83
C LEU A 285 -12.76 6.52 -0.18
N THR A 286 -12.61 6.79 1.11
CA THR A 286 -11.53 6.35 1.99
C THR A 286 -12.11 6.21 3.39
N ARG A 287 -11.37 5.66 4.36
CA ARG A 287 -11.81 5.68 5.77
C ARG A 287 -12.08 7.09 6.30
N PHE A 288 -11.32 8.08 5.83
CA PHE A 288 -11.50 9.47 6.21
C PHE A 288 -12.80 10.09 5.69
N SER A 289 -13.28 9.67 4.51
CA SER A 289 -14.46 10.23 3.85
C SER A 289 -15.70 9.34 3.96
N LEU A 290 -15.58 8.10 4.43
CA LEU A 290 -16.67 7.10 4.51
C LEU A 290 -17.94 7.64 5.17
N GLU A 291 -17.82 8.25 6.35
CA GLU A 291 -18.97 8.83 7.06
C GLU A 291 -19.63 9.98 6.27
N ARG A 292 -18.86 10.77 5.51
CA ARG A 292 -19.43 11.82 4.64
C ARG A 292 -20.18 11.20 3.47
N TYR A 293 -19.69 10.11 2.90
CA TYR A 293 -20.41 9.34 1.88
C TYR A 293 -21.71 8.75 2.42
N LYS A 294 -21.68 8.11 3.60
CA LYS A 294 -22.89 7.58 4.27
C LYS A 294 -23.92 8.69 4.51
N ALA A 295 -23.48 9.83 5.02
CA ALA A 295 -24.36 10.99 5.22
C ALA A 295 -24.93 11.53 3.90
N ALA A 296 -24.09 11.69 2.87
CA ALA A 296 -24.50 12.19 1.56
C ALA A 296 -25.58 11.31 0.92
N VAL A 297 -25.38 9.99 0.97
CA VAL A 297 -26.33 8.99 0.46
C VAL A 297 -27.64 9.00 1.27
N ALA A 298 -27.56 9.06 2.61
CA ALA A 298 -28.75 9.09 3.46
C ALA A 298 -29.62 10.35 3.25
N SER A 299 -29.00 11.46 2.84
CA SER A 299 -29.70 12.71 2.49
C SER A 299 -29.93 12.91 0.99
N TYR A 300 -29.68 11.90 0.16
CA TYR A 300 -29.76 12.04 -1.29
C TYR A 300 -31.22 12.13 -1.75
N GLU A 301 -31.58 13.27 -2.33
CA GLU A 301 -32.90 13.53 -2.89
C GLU A 301 -32.77 13.79 -4.40
N ASN A 302 -33.58 13.08 -5.22
CA ASN A 302 -33.60 13.25 -6.67
C ASN A 302 -35.01 12.96 -7.22
N ASP A 303 -35.39 13.63 -8.30
CA ASP A 303 -36.66 13.40 -8.99
C ASP A 303 -36.67 12.06 -9.74
N ASP A 304 -35.49 11.51 -10.06
CA ASP A 304 -35.33 10.22 -10.72
C ASP A 304 -35.41 9.06 -9.68
N PRO A 305 -36.47 8.21 -9.72
CA PRO A 305 -36.61 7.10 -8.80
C PRO A 305 -35.48 6.08 -8.89
N GLN A 306 -34.83 5.93 -10.06
CA GLN A 306 -33.72 5.00 -10.23
C GLN A 306 -32.49 5.48 -9.48
N LYS A 307 -32.22 6.79 -9.46
CA LYS A 307 -31.12 7.37 -8.69
C LYS A 307 -31.35 7.29 -7.19
N VAL A 308 -32.61 7.48 -6.75
CA VAL A 308 -32.99 7.29 -5.34
C VAL A 308 -32.81 5.84 -4.91
N GLU A 309 -33.15 4.88 -5.77
CA GLU A 309 -32.93 3.46 -5.47
C GLU A 309 -31.44 3.12 -5.42
N ALA A 310 -30.67 3.53 -6.44
CA ALA A 310 -29.21 3.35 -6.47
C ALA A 310 -28.53 3.96 -5.22
N ALA A 311 -29.03 5.09 -4.71
CA ALA A 311 -28.54 5.67 -3.47
C ALA A 311 -28.81 4.75 -2.27
N LYS A 312 -30.01 4.18 -2.12
CA LYS A 312 -30.27 3.23 -1.02
C LYS A 312 -29.36 2.01 -1.08
N GLU A 313 -29.19 1.44 -2.27
CA GLU A 313 -28.32 0.28 -2.49
C GLU A 313 -26.86 0.61 -2.17
N LEU A 314 -26.38 1.79 -2.59
CA LEU A 314 -25.06 2.28 -2.22
C LEU A 314 -24.93 2.48 -0.70
N GLY A 315 -25.99 2.92 -0.03
CA GLY A 315 -26.03 3.02 1.43
C GLY A 315 -25.75 1.67 2.10
N GLU A 316 -26.41 0.62 1.65
CA GLU A 316 -26.19 -0.76 2.15
C GLU A 316 -24.76 -1.25 1.87
N ILE A 317 -24.21 -0.94 0.70
CA ILE A 317 -22.81 -1.25 0.36
C ILE A 317 -21.84 -0.54 1.32
N LEU A 318 -22.05 0.76 1.57
CA LEU A 318 -21.21 1.54 2.48
C LEU A 318 -21.30 1.04 3.93
N GLU A 319 -22.46 0.57 4.36
CA GLU A 319 -22.67 -0.05 5.68
C GLU A 319 -21.93 -1.39 5.81
N ILE A 320 -21.94 -2.24 4.77
CA ILE A 320 -21.16 -3.48 4.75
C ILE A 320 -19.67 -3.15 4.74
N LEU A 321 -19.25 -2.15 3.95
CA LEU A 321 -17.87 -1.69 3.91
C LEU A 321 -17.40 -1.23 5.29
N ASP A 322 -18.18 -0.39 5.97
CA ASP A 322 -17.87 0.10 7.32
C ASP A 322 -17.64 -1.06 8.31
N ARG A 323 -18.48 -2.09 8.26
CA ARG A 323 -18.30 -3.31 9.06
C ARG A 323 -17.08 -4.14 8.68
N SER A 324 -16.60 -3.99 7.44
CA SER A 324 -15.48 -4.76 6.89
C SER A 324 -14.11 -4.16 7.19
N VAL A 325 -14.03 -2.85 7.53
CA VAL A 325 -12.76 -2.13 7.58
C VAL A 325 -12.12 -2.03 8.96
N ASP A 326 -12.89 -2.32 10.01
CA ASP A 326 -12.52 -2.11 11.42
C ASP A 326 -12.32 -3.40 12.24
N LYS A 327 -12.56 -4.59 11.67
CA LYS A 327 -12.40 -5.84 12.40
C LYS A 327 -11.08 -6.51 12.06
N LYS A 328 -10.34 -6.87 13.12
CA LYS A 328 -9.24 -7.83 13.05
C LYS A 328 -9.78 -9.09 12.40
N PHE A 329 -9.37 -9.34 11.17
CA PHE A 329 -9.58 -10.63 10.55
C PHE A 329 -8.67 -11.62 11.30
N TYR A 330 -9.30 -12.68 11.80
CA TYR A 330 -8.89 -13.58 12.89
C TYR A 330 -7.42 -13.96 13.02
#